data_AF-A0A0P1G8G9-F1
#
_entry.id   AF-A0A0P1G8G9-F1
#
_cell.length_a   1.000
_cell.length_b   1.000
_cell.length_c   1.000
_cell.angle_alpha   90.00
_cell.angle_beta   90.00
_cell.angle_gamma   90.00
#
_symmetry.space_group_name_H-M   'P 1'
#
loop_
_entity.id
_entity.type
_entity.pdbx_description
1 polymer ?
#
loop_
_entity_poly.entity_id
_entity_poly.type
_entity_poly.pdbx_seq_one_letter_code
_entity_poly.pdbx_strand_id
1 'polypeptide(L)'
;MRLILLLLLAVAPLCAQAMTLTPETGNPHCQARLEGLIENGDLPRLVDGLRDAQAANQGHLSVCLDSPGGSFLEGSRIAAFIEDNRIGTVIDDGDQCRSACSLIFMLGAADQSGARLTSDIGDNRVLLEFNRKMHINATLGFHRPAATLNTTRSYSAAEMESAFRIAIDSALEFMRIANRWKASEGASAMKPDLIENLLQHEGSEDFFYIDTVDKAGRYDIEVFGYSPPSRLSAVQAMNVCDNASNWVAGLAQFPVVDAAPDTLAQLTFRQSEMWTVAGPRTELHPVYYVRGRDIFHHRAGGGGGERVCQVAFRPTISSQYGNSLSVSACGGDGVLGQSFGEFCHLDEPSDAMTIISQLSIYPSDTKLSELEAVSRQIETNAAEIERALMPAATYKCSKDDGSFVSVVTRGEALPIRQTEHSDSDVIAYALPFTRLPRGDSAGRVIGSDEQRTACLNACQAERADPSLQSDGAEQVKATLDACFKDNLLRWSVTLPDGQIGWASAFYLR
;
A
#
# COMPACT_ATOMS: atom_id res chain seq x y z
N MET A 1 -11.04 -61.44 28.82
CA MET A 1 -11.82 -60.26 29.23
C MET A 1 -11.04 -59.00 28.90
N ARG A 2 -11.27 -58.42 27.71
CA ARG A 2 -10.79 -57.08 27.33
C ARG A 2 -11.93 -56.45 26.51
N LEU A 3 -12.70 -55.59 27.17
CA LEU A 3 -13.74 -54.77 26.55
C LEU A 3 -13.03 -53.69 25.71
N ILE A 4 -13.24 -53.69 24.40
CA ILE A 4 -12.88 -52.57 23.53
C ILE A 4 -14.10 -51.65 23.50
N LEU A 5 -13.98 -50.48 24.12
CA LEU A 5 -14.99 -49.44 24.14
C LEU A 5 -14.84 -48.60 22.84
N LEU A 6 -15.73 -48.81 21.87
CA LEU A 6 -15.85 -47.98 20.68
C LEU A 6 -16.50 -46.64 21.08
N LEU A 7 -15.71 -45.58 21.13
CA LEU A 7 -16.19 -44.21 21.26
C LEU A 7 -16.73 -43.75 19.90
N LEU A 8 -18.06 -43.79 19.71
CA LEU A 8 -18.72 -43.09 18.61
C LEU A 8 -18.72 -41.58 18.91
N LEU A 9 -17.77 -40.85 18.33
CA LEU A 9 -17.88 -39.41 18.19
C LEU A 9 -18.99 -39.11 17.17
N ALA A 10 -20.15 -38.67 17.67
CA ALA A 10 -21.19 -38.10 16.83
C ALA A 10 -20.70 -36.76 16.26
N VAL A 11 -20.23 -36.78 15.01
CA VAL A 11 -20.05 -35.57 14.21
C VAL A 11 -21.46 -35.09 13.86
N ALA A 12 -21.97 -34.12 14.63
CA ALA A 12 -23.19 -33.43 14.25
C ALA A 12 -22.93 -32.69 12.93
N PRO A 13 -23.74 -32.90 11.88
CA PRO A 13 -23.62 -32.08 10.68
C PRO A 13 -23.90 -30.64 11.07
N LEU A 14 -22.98 -29.72 10.76
CA LEU A 14 -23.26 -28.29 10.80
C LEU A 14 -24.39 -28.03 9.81
N CYS A 15 -25.62 -27.98 10.29
CA CYS A 15 -26.74 -27.45 9.52
C CYS A 15 -26.41 -25.98 9.26
N ALA A 16 -26.06 -25.65 8.02
CA ALA A 16 -26.01 -24.26 7.58
C ALA A 16 -27.38 -23.64 7.89
N GLN A 17 -27.39 -22.61 8.72
CA GLN A 17 -28.62 -21.89 9.07
C GLN A 17 -28.98 -20.95 7.93
N ALA A 18 -30.28 -20.68 7.74
CA ALA A 18 -30.76 -19.70 6.76
C ALA A 18 -30.18 -18.31 7.08
N MET A 19 -30.09 -17.45 6.06
CA MET A 19 -29.60 -16.08 6.24
C MET A 19 -30.37 -15.36 7.35
N THR A 20 -29.62 -14.73 8.24
CA THR A 20 -30.10 -13.79 9.24
C THR A 20 -29.41 -12.43 9.04
N LEU A 21 -30.13 -11.36 9.32
CA LEU A 21 -29.59 -10.01 9.37
C LEU A 21 -29.86 -9.44 10.77
N THR A 22 -28.82 -9.00 11.46
CA THR A 22 -28.93 -8.44 12.81
C THR A 22 -28.24 -7.08 12.88
N PRO A 23 -28.77 -6.11 13.66
CA PRO A 23 -28.03 -4.90 13.97
C PRO A 23 -26.74 -5.24 14.71
N GLU A 24 -25.63 -4.63 14.33
CA GLU A 24 -24.34 -4.80 14.96
C GLU A 24 -24.04 -3.59 15.86
N THR A 25 -23.68 -3.84 17.11
CA THR A 25 -23.38 -2.78 18.08
C THR A 25 -21.96 -2.90 18.60
N GLY A 26 -21.18 -1.83 18.52
CA GLY A 26 -19.81 -1.80 19.03
C GLY A 26 -18.73 -2.24 18.04
N ASN A 27 -19.12 -2.67 16.83
CA ASN A 27 -18.19 -2.87 15.73
C ASN A 27 -17.87 -1.51 15.06
N PRO A 28 -16.59 -1.14 14.91
CA PRO A 28 -16.21 0.13 14.29
C PRO A 28 -16.36 0.14 12.76
N HIS A 29 -16.56 -1.01 12.13
CA HIS A 29 -16.54 -1.19 10.67
C HIS A 29 -17.93 -1.43 10.06
N CYS A 30 -18.89 -1.99 10.80
CA CYS A 30 -20.23 -2.29 10.29
C CYS A 30 -21.33 -2.00 11.30
N GLN A 31 -22.56 -1.79 10.81
CA GLN A 31 -23.76 -1.51 11.61
C GLN A 31 -24.81 -2.61 11.52
N ALA A 32 -24.60 -3.58 10.63
CA ALA A 32 -25.40 -4.79 10.54
C ALA A 32 -24.51 -5.98 10.21
N ARG A 33 -24.98 -7.18 10.53
CA ARG A 33 -24.34 -8.45 10.24
C ARG A 33 -25.27 -9.37 9.48
N LEU A 34 -24.84 -9.82 8.32
CA LEU A 34 -25.47 -10.85 7.50
C LEU A 34 -24.74 -12.17 7.74
N GLU A 35 -25.45 -13.16 8.28
CA GLU A 35 -24.89 -14.47 8.61
C GLU A 35 -25.73 -15.61 8.03
N GLY A 36 -25.10 -16.66 7.51
CA GLY A 36 -25.77 -17.89 7.10
C GLY A 36 -25.94 -18.07 5.59
N LEU A 37 -26.72 -19.09 5.20
CA LEU A 37 -26.92 -19.50 3.81
C LEU A 37 -27.82 -18.52 3.05
N ILE A 38 -27.37 -18.10 1.86
CA ILE A 38 -28.14 -17.24 0.96
C ILE A 38 -29.19 -18.07 0.22
N GLU A 39 -30.47 -17.79 0.46
CA GLU A 39 -31.62 -18.47 -0.12
C GLU A 39 -32.55 -17.50 -0.84
N ASN A 40 -33.33 -18.01 -1.80
CA ASN A 40 -34.28 -17.18 -2.55
C ASN A 40 -35.29 -16.52 -1.59
N GLY A 41 -35.45 -15.20 -1.68
CA GLY A 41 -36.35 -14.42 -0.81
C GLY A 41 -35.65 -13.77 0.38
N ASP A 42 -34.31 -13.77 0.43
CA ASP A 42 -33.51 -13.06 1.42
C ASP A 42 -33.49 -11.55 1.22
N LEU A 43 -33.54 -11.06 -0.01
CA LEU A 43 -33.43 -9.62 -0.27
C LEU A 43 -34.46 -8.78 0.51
N PRO A 44 -35.77 -9.10 0.53
CA PRO A 44 -36.73 -8.35 1.35
C PRO A 44 -36.38 -8.33 2.84
N ARG A 45 -35.88 -9.46 3.37
CA ARG A 45 -35.47 -9.58 4.79
C ARG A 45 -34.26 -8.69 5.09
N LEU A 46 -33.31 -8.65 4.16
CA LEU A 46 -32.14 -7.77 4.24
C LEU A 46 -32.57 -6.30 4.25
N VAL A 47 -33.46 -5.91 3.34
CA VAL A 47 -33.97 -4.52 3.26
C VAL A 47 -34.58 -4.08 4.59
N ASP A 48 -35.40 -4.92 5.20
CA ASP A 48 -36.07 -4.57 6.46
C ASP A 48 -35.07 -4.46 7.63
N GLY A 49 -34.13 -5.40 7.79
CA GLY A 49 -33.13 -5.30 8.86
C GLY A 49 -32.15 -4.14 8.67
N LEU A 50 -31.83 -3.74 7.44
CA LEU A 50 -30.97 -2.57 7.18
C LEU A 50 -31.65 -1.24 7.54
N ARG A 51 -32.99 -1.16 7.40
CA ARG A 51 -33.74 0.02 7.87
C ARG A 51 -33.63 0.17 9.38
N ASP A 52 -33.71 -0.92 10.12
CA ASP A 52 -33.56 -0.92 11.58
C ASP A 52 -32.13 -0.52 11.99
N ALA A 53 -31.12 -1.08 11.32
CA ALA A 53 -29.72 -0.74 11.55
C ALA A 53 -29.42 0.74 11.25
N GLN A 54 -29.98 1.29 10.17
CA GLN A 54 -29.85 2.71 9.84
C GLN A 54 -30.58 3.61 10.85
N ALA A 55 -31.76 3.23 11.32
CA ALA A 55 -32.48 4.01 12.33
C ALA A 55 -31.70 4.11 13.66
N ALA A 56 -30.88 3.10 13.96
CA ALA A 56 -30.04 3.06 15.16
C ALA A 56 -28.70 3.82 15.03
N ASN A 57 -28.28 4.22 13.82
CA ASN A 57 -26.94 4.76 13.56
C ASN A 57 -26.95 6.06 12.75
N GLN A 58 -25.97 6.95 12.99
CA GLN A 58 -25.83 8.23 12.27
C GLN A 58 -24.66 8.27 11.26
N GLY A 59 -24.08 7.11 10.93
CA GLY A 59 -22.91 6.98 10.06
C GLY A 59 -23.21 6.29 8.72
N HIS A 60 -22.16 6.14 7.91
CA HIS A 60 -22.20 5.35 6.68
C HIS A 60 -22.55 3.89 7.01
N LEU A 61 -23.57 3.35 6.34
CA LEU A 61 -24.06 1.98 6.56
C LEU A 61 -23.12 0.96 5.89
N SER A 62 -22.64 0.01 6.66
CA SER A 62 -21.84 -1.12 6.22
C SER A 62 -22.30 -2.41 6.87
N VAL A 63 -22.16 -3.52 6.15
CA VAL A 63 -22.64 -4.85 6.58
C VAL A 63 -21.45 -5.79 6.72
N CYS A 64 -21.29 -6.38 7.90
CA CYS A 64 -20.40 -7.51 8.13
C CYS A 64 -21.00 -8.78 7.52
N LEU A 65 -20.21 -9.51 6.73
CA LEU A 65 -20.64 -10.68 5.98
C LEU A 65 -19.95 -11.94 6.52
N ASP A 66 -20.74 -12.87 7.06
CA ASP A 66 -20.30 -14.23 7.41
C ASP A 66 -21.21 -15.28 6.74
N SER A 67 -20.91 -15.63 5.50
CA SER A 67 -21.73 -16.55 4.72
C SER A 67 -20.90 -17.50 3.86
N PRO A 68 -21.25 -18.80 3.83
CA PRO A 68 -20.69 -19.75 2.88
C PRO A 68 -21.21 -19.52 1.44
N GLY A 69 -22.13 -18.58 1.24
CA GLY A 69 -22.80 -18.31 -0.04
C GLY A 69 -24.16 -18.99 -0.13
N GLY A 70 -24.54 -19.46 -1.32
CA GLY A 70 -25.84 -20.07 -1.57
C GLY A 70 -26.38 -19.74 -2.96
N SER A 71 -27.63 -19.29 -3.05
CA SER A 71 -28.30 -18.92 -4.30
C SER A 71 -27.56 -17.79 -5.01
N PHE A 72 -26.94 -18.11 -6.15
CA PHE A 72 -26.24 -17.13 -6.98
C PHE A 72 -27.16 -15.97 -7.39
N LEU A 73 -28.37 -16.26 -7.89
CA LEU A 73 -29.31 -15.25 -8.36
C LEU A 73 -29.85 -14.37 -7.23
N GLU A 74 -30.03 -14.91 -6.03
CA GLU A 74 -30.41 -14.06 -4.90
C GLU A 74 -29.24 -13.20 -4.43
N GLY A 75 -28.03 -13.78 -4.32
CA GLY A 75 -26.82 -13.04 -4.00
C GLY A 75 -26.55 -11.91 -5.00
N SER A 76 -26.86 -12.12 -6.28
CA SER A 76 -26.75 -11.12 -7.34
C SER A 76 -27.68 -9.92 -7.11
N ARG A 77 -28.92 -10.17 -6.69
CA ARG A 77 -29.90 -9.13 -6.34
C ARG A 77 -29.53 -8.37 -5.08
N ILE A 78 -29.02 -9.08 -4.07
CA ILE A 78 -28.52 -8.47 -2.83
C ILE A 78 -27.31 -7.58 -3.14
N ALA A 79 -26.35 -8.06 -3.93
CA ALA A 79 -25.19 -7.30 -4.35
C ALA A 79 -25.58 -6.01 -5.09
N ALA A 80 -26.52 -6.10 -6.05
CA ALA A 80 -27.05 -4.93 -6.73
C ALA A 80 -27.70 -3.93 -5.77
N PHE A 81 -28.53 -4.42 -4.82
CA PHE A 81 -29.15 -3.58 -3.80
C PHE A 81 -28.12 -2.87 -2.92
N ILE A 82 -27.07 -3.57 -2.46
CA ILE A 82 -25.98 -3.01 -1.66
C ILE A 82 -25.31 -1.85 -2.39
N GLU A 83 -24.94 -2.03 -3.65
CA GLU A 83 -24.32 -0.97 -4.44
C GLU A 83 -25.28 0.20 -4.69
N ASP A 84 -26.53 -0.08 -5.10
CA ASP A 84 -27.54 0.93 -5.43
C ASP A 84 -27.88 1.81 -4.20
N ASN A 85 -27.68 1.29 -2.99
CA ASN A 85 -27.91 2.01 -1.73
C ASN A 85 -26.62 2.50 -1.06
N ARG A 86 -25.47 2.43 -1.75
CA ARG A 86 -24.17 2.93 -1.27
C ARG A 86 -23.77 2.31 0.06
N ILE A 87 -23.96 1.00 0.19
CA ILE A 87 -23.67 0.26 1.43
C ILE A 87 -22.28 -0.37 1.33
N GLY A 88 -21.44 -0.12 2.32
CA GLY A 88 -20.13 -0.77 2.45
C GLY A 88 -20.27 -2.24 2.87
N THR A 89 -19.25 -3.05 2.57
CA THR A 89 -19.20 -4.45 2.98
C THR A 89 -17.91 -4.76 3.72
N VAL A 90 -18.02 -5.59 4.74
CA VAL A 90 -16.93 -5.95 5.64
C VAL A 90 -16.92 -7.46 5.85
N ILE A 91 -15.75 -8.08 5.89
CA ILE A 91 -15.58 -9.44 6.42
C ILE A 91 -14.69 -9.31 7.66
N ASP A 92 -15.26 -9.55 8.83
CA ASP A 92 -14.62 -9.26 10.11
C ASP A 92 -13.63 -10.36 10.54
N ASP A 93 -13.02 -10.19 11.71
CA ASP A 93 -12.03 -11.12 12.25
C ASP A 93 -12.58 -12.55 12.37
N GLY A 94 -12.04 -13.45 11.53
CA GLY A 94 -12.41 -14.87 11.49
C GLY A 94 -13.66 -15.20 10.68
N ASP A 95 -14.40 -14.20 10.18
CA ASP A 95 -15.58 -14.38 9.35
C ASP A 95 -15.21 -14.92 7.96
N GLN A 96 -16.18 -15.53 7.27
CA GLN A 96 -15.99 -16.02 5.92
C GLN A 96 -17.02 -15.45 4.95
N CYS A 97 -16.60 -15.15 3.72
CA CYS A 97 -17.51 -14.77 2.66
C CYS A 97 -17.10 -15.49 1.38
N ARG A 98 -17.84 -16.56 1.06
CA ARG A 98 -17.55 -17.45 -0.07
C ARG A 98 -18.69 -17.50 -1.07
N SER A 99 -18.38 -17.90 -2.30
CA SER A 99 -19.40 -18.17 -3.33
C SER A 99 -20.29 -16.94 -3.58
N ALA A 100 -21.62 -17.08 -3.53
CA ALA A 100 -22.55 -15.96 -3.72
C ALA A 100 -22.33 -14.80 -2.71
N CYS A 101 -21.75 -15.05 -1.54
CA CYS A 101 -21.39 -13.97 -0.61
C CYS A 101 -20.28 -13.08 -1.18
N SER A 102 -19.26 -13.66 -1.83
CA SER A 102 -18.13 -12.87 -2.34
C SER A 102 -18.55 -11.92 -3.46
N LEU A 103 -19.64 -12.24 -4.17
CA LEU A 103 -20.31 -11.32 -5.10
C LEU A 103 -20.91 -10.10 -4.37
N ILE A 104 -21.59 -10.31 -3.24
CA ILE A 104 -22.15 -9.24 -2.40
C ILE A 104 -21.02 -8.34 -1.89
N PHE A 105 -19.95 -8.96 -1.37
CA PHE A 105 -18.77 -8.25 -0.88
C PHE A 105 -18.15 -7.35 -1.94
N MET A 106 -17.92 -7.85 -3.16
CA MET A 106 -17.25 -7.07 -4.20
C MET A 106 -18.06 -5.85 -4.66
N LEU A 107 -19.36 -5.80 -4.39
CA LEU A 107 -20.24 -4.67 -4.73
C LEU A 107 -20.40 -3.65 -3.61
N GLY A 108 -19.75 -3.84 -2.46
CA GLY A 108 -19.68 -2.82 -1.42
C GLY A 108 -19.19 -1.48 -1.97
N ALA A 109 -19.96 -0.43 -1.71
CA ALA A 109 -19.73 0.88 -2.30
C ALA A 109 -20.09 2.01 -1.34
N ALA A 110 -19.41 3.13 -1.45
CA ALA A 110 -19.71 4.33 -0.69
C ALA A 110 -19.60 5.58 -1.55
N ASP A 111 -20.04 6.72 -1.01
CA ASP A 111 -19.66 8.03 -1.53
C ASP A 111 -19.42 9.00 -0.37
N GLN A 112 -18.94 10.21 -0.68
CA GLN A 112 -18.65 11.24 0.31
C GLN A 112 -19.90 11.79 1.04
N SER A 113 -21.12 11.48 0.55
CA SER A 113 -22.37 11.89 1.19
C SER A 113 -22.82 10.95 2.31
N GLY A 114 -22.19 9.77 2.42
CA GLY A 114 -22.56 8.72 3.35
C GLY A 114 -23.77 7.91 2.86
N ALA A 115 -23.87 6.64 3.28
CA ALA A 115 -25.00 5.80 2.91
C ALA A 115 -26.27 6.33 3.58
N ARG A 116 -27.33 6.51 2.81
CA ARG A 116 -28.67 6.75 3.33
C ARG A 116 -29.61 5.96 2.44
N LEU A 117 -30.37 5.04 3.03
CA LEU A 117 -31.49 4.38 2.36
C LEU A 117 -32.48 5.48 1.94
N THR A 118 -32.38 5.95 0.70
CA THR A 118 -33.31 6.92 0.10
C THR A 118 -34.05 6.27 -1.07
N SER A 119 -35.29 6.69 -1.30
CA SER A 119 -36.04 6.31 -2.51
C SER A 119 -35.55 7.05 -3.75
N ASP A 120 -34.79 8.13 -3.57
CA ASP A 120 -34.24 8.96 -4.62
C ASP A 120 -32.78 8.56 -4.87
N ILE A 121 -32.60 7.39 -5.47
CA ILE A 121 -31.33 6.99 -6.08
C ILE A 121 -31.21 7.80 -7.37
N GLY A 122 -30.99 9.11 -7.24
CA GLY A 122 -30.60 9.92 -8.39
C GLY A 122 -29.39 9.25 -9.05
N ASP A 123 -29.35 9.26 -10.38
CA ASP A 123 -28.38 8.56 -11.23
C ASP A 123 -26.92 9.07 -11.08
N ASN A 124 -26.62 9.75 -9.96
CA ASN A 124 -25.31 10.29 -9.63
C ASN A 124 -24.38 9.17 -9.12
N ARG A 125 -24.23 8.12 -9.93
CA ARG A 125 -23.23 7.05 -9.79
C ARG A 125 -21.80 7.55 -9.98
N VAL A 126 -21.64 8.82 -10.36
CA VAL A 126 -20.36 9.48 -10.63
C VAL A 126 -19.45 9.51 -9.39
N LEU A 127 -20.03 9.50 -8.19
CA LEU A 127 -19.28 9.60 -6.92
C LEU A 127 -19.12 8.26 -6.18
N LEU A 128 -19.50 7.13 -6.78
CA LEU A 128 -19.47 5.82 -6.12
C LEU A 128 -18.06 5.21 -6.10
N GLU A 129 -17.47 5.15 -4.92
CA GLU A 129 -16.16 4.58 -4.60
C GLU A 129 -16.29 3.13 -4.09
N PHE A 130 -15.21 2.36 -4.16
CA PHE A 130 -15.14 1.03 -3.54
C PHE A 130 -15.24 1.16 -2.00
N ASN A 131 -16.10 0.36 -1.38
CA ASN A 131 -16.14 0.21 0.09
C ASN A 131 -16.31 -1.26 0.44
N ARG A 132 -15.18 -1.98 0.35
CA ARG A 132 -15.07 -3.42 0.58
C ARG A 132 -13.81 -3.69 1.39
N LYS A 133 -13.98 -4.20 2.62
CA LYS A 133 -12.89 -4.34 3.58
C LYS A 133 -12.86 -5.72 4.21
N MET A 134 -11.68 -6.29 4.42
CA MET A 134 -11.56 -7.57 5.12
C MET A 134 -10.47 -7.55 6.20
N HIS A 135 -10.73 -8.22 7.31
CA HIS A 135 -9.73 -8.43 8.37
C HIS A 135 -8.61 -9.35 7.86
N ILE A 136 -7.40 -9.25 8.41
CA ILE A 136 -6.27 -10.12 8.04
C ILE A 136 -6.51 -11.62 8.27
N ASN A 137 -7.47 -11.97 9.13
CA ASN A 137 -7.87 -13.36 9.41
C ASN A 137 -9.19 -13.77 8.72
N ALA A 138 -9.79 -12.89 7.94
CA ALA A 138 -11.02 -13.18 7.21
C ALA A 138 -10.76 -14.14 6.04
N THR A 139 -11.79 -14.89 5.64
CA THR A 139 -11.73 -15.78 4.48
C THR A 139 -12.63 -15.27 3.36
N LEU A 140 -12.03 -14.81 2.25
CA LEU A 140 -12.76 -14.42 1.04
C LEU A 140 -12.44 -15.41 -0.09
N GLY A 141 -13.48 -16.07 -0.63
CA GLY A 141 -13.32 -17.12 -1.63
C GLY A 141 -14.25 -16.98 -2.83
N PHE A 142 -13.69 -17.12 -4.03
CA PHE A 142 -14.40 -17.08 -5.30
C PHE A 142 -14.33 -18.44 -5.99
N HIS A 143 -15.45 -18.86 -6.59
CA HIS A 143 -15.48 -20.04 -7.46
C HIS A 143 -16.63 -19.88 -8.45
N ARG A 144 -16.65 -20.67 -9.52
CA ARG A 144 -17.68 -20.56 -10.54
C ARG A 144 -19.07 -20.92 -9.99
N PRO A 145 -20.14 -20.23 -10.43
CA PRO A 145 -21.49 -20.65 -10.10
C PRO A 145 -21.71 -22.12 -10.49
N ALA A 146 -22.14 -22.93 -9.54
CA ALA A 146 -22.33 -24.37 -9.72
C ALA A 146 -23.79 -24.75 -9.47
N ALA A 147 -24.30 -25.67 -10.28
CA ALA A 147 -25.58 -26.32 -10.05
C ALA A 147 -25.33 -27.77 -9.62
N THR A 148 -25.90 -28.15 -8.49
CA THR A 148 -25.83 -29.54 -8.03
C THR A 148 -26.91 -30.35 -8.74
N LEU A 149 -26.49 -31.28 -9.59
CA LEU A 149 -27.38 -32.27 -10.18
C LEU A 149 -27.48 -33.50 -9.28
N ASN A 150 -28.69 -34.00 -9.08
CA ASN A 150 -28.92 -35.31 -8.49
C ASN A 150 -28.41 -36.41 -9.42
N THR A 151 -27.28 -37.00 -9.06
CA THR A 151 -26.60 -38.05 -9.82
C THR A 151 -27.33 -39.41 -9.78
N THR A 152 -28.36 -39.58 -8.95
CA THR A 152 -29.10 -40.85 -8.81
C THR A 152 -30.24 -40.98 -9.82
N ARG A 153 -30.46 -40.00 -10.71
CA ARG A 153 -31.53 -40.03 -11.71
C ARG A 153 -31.03 -39.65 -13.10
N SER A 154 -31.79 -40.05 -14.11
CA SER A 154 -31.63 -39.56 -15.47
C SER A 154 -32.34 -38.22 -15.66
N TYR A 155 -31.85 -37.45 -16.64
CA TYR A 155 -32.39 -36.15 -17.04
C TYR A 155 -32.86 -36.21 -18.49
N SER A 156 -34.03 -35.66 -18.76
CA SER A 156 -34.56 -35.48 -20.12
C SER A 156 -33.79 -34.38 -20.87
N ALA A 157 -33.89 -34.38 -22.20
CA ALA A 157 -33.33 -33.32 -23.03
C ALA A 157 -33.84 -31.93 -22.62
N ALA A 158 -35.12 -31.81 -22.27
CA ALA A 158 -35.72 -30.55 -21.81
C ALA A 158 -35.15 -30.06 -20.47
N GLU A 159 -34.86 -30.98 -19.54
CA GLU A 159 -34.21 -30.63 -18.27
C GLU A 159 -32.76 -30.18 -18.49
N MET A 160 -32.03 -30.86 -19.38
CA MET A 160 -30.66 -30.47 -19.74
C MET A 160 -30.63 -29.11 -20.46
N GLU A 161 -31.57 -28.86 -21.37
CA GLU A 161 -31.73 -27.57 -22.04
C GLU A 161 -32.04 -26.45 -21.03
N SER A 162 -32.93 -26.71 -20.06
CA SER A 162 -33.21 -25.74 -19.00
C SER A 162 -32.00 -25.48 -18.11
N ALA A 163 -31.22 -26.51 -17.75
CA ALA A 163 -30.00 -26.35 -16.97
C ALA A 163 -28.96 -25.51 -17.73
N PHE A 164 -28.79 -25.77 -19.04
CA PHE A 164 -27.88 -24.99 -19.88
C PHE A 164 -28.31 -23.53 -19.99
N ARG A 165 -29.61 -23.27 -20.21
CA ARG A 165 -30.15 -21.90 -20.20
C ARG A 165 -29.88 -21.18 -18.88
N ILE A 166 -30.11 -21.84 -17.74
CA ILE A 166 -29.83 -21.25 -16.41
C ILE A 166 -28.34 -20.92 -16.26
N ALA A 167 -27.45 -21.77 -16.75
CA ALA A 167 -26.01 -21.51 -16.74
C ALA A 167 -25.65 -20.27 -17.57
N ILE A 168 -26.21 -20.15 -18.79
CA ILE A 168 -26.00 -18.98 -19.66
C ILE A 168 -26.57 -17.71 -19.04
N ASP A 169 -27.78 -17.76 -18.48
CA ASP A 169 -28.40 -16.62 -17.81
C ASP A 169 -27.61 -16.19 -16.57
N SER A 170 -27.07 -17.14 -15.81
CA SER A 170 -26.22 -16.87 -14.64
C SER A 170 -24.89 -16.25 -15.05
N ALA A 171 -24.27 -16.74 -16.13
CA ALA A 171 -23.04 -16.17 -16.65
C ALA A 171 -23.27 -14.74 -17.18
N LEU A 172 -24.38 -14.49 -17.88
CA LEU A 172 -24.74 -13.14 -18.33
C LEU A 172 -24.97 -12.19 -17.14
N GLU A 173 -25.70 -12.64 -16.12
CA GLU A 173 -25.95 -11.85 -14.92
C GLU A 173 -24.67 -11.56 -14.13
N PHE A 174 -23.79 -12.55 -14.00
CA PHE A 174 -22.46 -12.36 -13.43
C PHE A 174 -21.68 -11.29 -14.20
N MET A 175 -21.63 -11.39 -15.52
CA MET A 175 -20.93 -10.42 -16.37
C MET A 175 -21.53 -9.02 -16.22
N ARG A 176 -22.86 -8.88 -16.13
CA ARG A 176 -23.51 -7.59 -15.88
C ARG A 176 -23.07 -6.99 -14.56
N ILE A 177 -23.08 -7.77 -13.49
CA ILE A 177 -22.71 -7.30 -12.14
C ILE A 177 -21.23 -6.96 -12.06
N ALA A 178 -20.36 -7.83 -12.57
CA ALA A 178 -18.91 -7.62 -12.57
C ALA A 178 -18.51 -6.34 -13.35
N ASN A 179 -19.22 -6.03 -14.43
CA ASN A 179 -18.93 -4.86 -15.28
C ASN A 179 -19.63 -3.56 -14.82
N ARG A 180 -20.31 -3.54 -13.65
CA ARG A 180 -20.90 -2.30 -13.12
C ARG A 180 -19.79 -1.28 -12.86
N TRP A 181 -19.82 -0.17 -13.60
CA TRP A 181 -18.76 0.83 -13.61
C TRP A 181 -18.84 1.76 -12.40
N LYS A 182 -17.70 2.02 -11.77
CA LYS A 182 -17.50 2.99 -10.69
C LYS A 182 -16.63 4.13 -11.20
N ALA A 183 -17.26 5.28 -11.43
CA ALA A 183 -16.61 6.38 -12.14
C ALA A 183 -15.50 7.06 -11.33
N SER A 184 -15.62 7.15 -10.01
CA SER A 184 -14.57 7.71 -9.15
C SER A 184 -13.30 6.85 -9.14
N GLU A 185 -13.47 5.54 -9.32
CA GLU A 185 -12.36 4.57 -9.37
C GLU A 185 -11.77 4.43 -10.77
N GLY A 186 -12.50 4.82 -11.81
CA GLY A 186 -12.13 4.52 -13.20
C GLY A 186 -12.07 3.01 -13.46
N ALA A 187 -12.91 2.22 -12.79
CA ALA A 187 -12.88 0.75 -12.85
C ALA A 187 -14.27 0.11 -12.77
N SER A 188 -14.37 -1.14 -13.25
CA SER A 188 -15.53 -2.01 -13.05
C SER A 188 -15.53 -2.63 -11.65
N ALA A 189 -16.70 -3.08 -11.18
CA ALA A 189 -16.86 -3.72 -9.86
C ALA A 189 -15.89 -4.90 -9.65
N MET A 190 -15.59 -5.66 -10.70
CA MET A 190 -14.56 -6.70 -10.68
C MET A 190 -13.66 -6.57 -11.90
N LYS A 191 -12.36 -6.82 -11.69
CA LYS A 191 -11.38 -6.85 -12.79
C LYS A 191 -11.52 -8.16 -13.59
N PRO A 192 -11.28 -8.15 -14.92
CA PRO A 192 -11.47 -9.33 -15.77
C PRO A 192 -10.68 -10.56 -15.34
N ASP A 193 -9.49 -10.38 -14.76
CA ASP A 193 -8.64 -11.45 -14.27
C ASP A 193 -9.19 -12.09 -12.99
N LEU A 194 -9.94 -11.37 -12.14
CA LEU A 194 -10.68 -12.00 -11.03
C LEU A 194 -11.78 -12.94 -11.57
N ILE A 195 -12.46 -12.51 -12.63
CA ILE A 195 -13.51 -13.30 -13.29
C ILE A 195 -12.91 -14.59 -13.84
N GLU A 196 -11.75 -14.49 -14.50
CA GLU A 196 -11.04 -15.67 -15.00
C GLU A 196 -10.66 -16.62 -13.85
N ASN A 197 -10.00 -16.10 -12.80
CA ASN A 197 -9.61 -16.91 -11.64
C ASN A 197 -10.82 -17.59 -10.99
N LEU A 198 -11.93 -16.88 -10.83
CA LEU A 198 -13.19 -17.43 -10.32
C LEU A 198 -13.69 -18.59 -11.19
N LEU A 199 -13.71 -18.42 -12.52
CA LEU A 199 -14.26 -19.41 -13.45
C LEU A 199 -13.42 -20.70 -13.54
N GLN A 200 -12.13 -20.63 -13.20
CA GLN A 200 -11.23 -21.78 -13.18
C GLN A 200 -11.45 -22.73 -11.99
N HIS A 201 -12.12 -22.29 -10.92
CA HIS A 201 -12.31 -23.09 -9.70
C HIS A 201 -13.69 -23.78 -9.70
N GLU A 202 -13.71 -25.09 -9.45
CA GLU A 202 -14.86 -25.96 -9.69
C GLU A 202 -15.45 -26.65 -8.45
N GLY A 203 -16.77 -26.67 -8.33
CA GLY A 203 -17.46 -27.41 -7.25
C GLY A 203 -17.64 -26.55 -6.00
N SER A 204 -17.93 -27.16 -4.85
CA SER A 204 -18.26 -26.45 -3.60
C SER A 204 -17.07 -26.21 -2.67
N GLU A 205 -15.92 -26.85 -2.94
CA GLU A 205 -14.74 -26.82 -2.05
C GLU A 205 -13.48 -26.23 -2.70
N ASP A 206 -13.51 -25.98 -4.01
CA ASP A 206 -12.40 -25.40 -4.76
C ASP A 206 -12.63 -23.90 -4.93
N PHE A 207 -11.75 -23.08 -4.35
CA PHE A 207 -11.89 -21.63 -4.34
C PHE A 207 -10.59 -20.92 -4.65
N PHE A 208 -10.71 -19.85 -5.42
CA PHE A 208 -9.72 -18.79 -5.49
C PHE A 208 -9.86 -17.90 -4.25
N TYR A 209 -8.94 -18.04 -3.31
CA TYR A 209 -8.91 -17.23 -2.10
C TYR A 209 -8.11 -15.94 -2.28
N ILE A 210 -8.60 -14.85 -1.70
CA ILE A 210 -7.85 -13.59 -1.51
C ILE A 210 -7.12 -13.68 -0.18
N ASP A 211 -5.86 -14.14 -0.24
CA ASP A 211 -5.08 -14.49 0.94
C ASP A 211 -3.66 -13.89 0.94
N THR A 212 -3.32 -13.08 -0.06
CA THR A 212 -2.02 -12.39 -0.17
C THR A 212 -2.19 -10.89 -0.44
N VAL A 213 -1.12 -10.14 -0.20
CA VAL A 213 -0.98 -8.71 -0.54
C VAL A 213 -1.33 -8.43 -2.00
N ASP A 214 -0.77 -9.20 -2.94
CA ASP A 214 -1.03 -9.04 -4.37
C ASP A 214 -2.51 -9.16 -4.67
N LYS A 215 -3.16 -10.23 -4.18
CA LYS A 215 -4.57 -10.48 -4.50
C LYS A 215 -5.48 -9.42 -3.91
N ALA A 216 -5.27 -9.01 -2.66
CA ALA A 216 -6.11 -8.00 -2.04
C ALA A 216 -5.93 -6.62 -2.70
N GLY A 217 -4.68 -6.19 -2.93
CA GLY A 217 -4.41 -4.92 -3.60
C GLY A 217 -4.84 -4.90 -5.07
N ARG A 218 -4.61 -6.00 -5.80
CA ARG A 218 -5.02 -6.15 -7.21
C ARG A 218 -6.51 -6.03 -7.38
N TYR A 219 -7.32 -6.51 -6.43
CA TYR A 219 -8.77 -6.43 -6.52
C TYR A 219 -9.38 -5.31 -5.67
N ASP A 220 -8.58 -4.28 -5.36
CA ASP A 220 -8.99 -3.06 -4.65
C ASP A 220 -9.78 -3.38 -3.36
N ILE A 221 -9.25 -4.32 -2.56
CA ILE A 221 -9.80 -4.73 -1.28
C ILE A 221 -8.98 -4.06 -0.17
N GLU A 222 -9.65 -3.29 0.68
CA GLU A 222 -9.02 -2.72 1.85
C GLU A 222 -8.80 -3.80 2.91
N VAL A 223 -7.61 -3.85 3.51
CA VAL A 223 -7.26 -4.84 4.54
C VAL A 223 -7.05 -4.12 5.86
N PHE A 224 -7.66 -4.64 6.94
CA PHE A 224 -7.52 -4.12 8.31
C PHE A 224 -7.18 -5.24 9.30
N GLY A 225 -6.90 -4.89 10.56
CA GLY A 225 -6.54 -5.87 11.60
C GLY A 225 -5.05 -6.02 11.87
N TYR A 226 -4.23 -5.11 11.34
CA TYR A 226 -2.78 -5.06 11.57
C TYR A 226 -2.33 -3.63 11.84
N SER A 227 -1.15 -3.47 12.42
CA SER A 227 -0.48 -2.19 12.64
C SER A 227 0.53 -1.94 11.52
N PRO A 228 0.32 -0.97 10.62
CA PRO A 228 1.31 -0.61 9.62
C PRO A 228 2.59 -0.08 10.28
N PRO A 229 3.78 -0.33 9.71
CA PRO A 229 5.02 0.25 10.19
C PRO A 229 5.02 1.78 10.00
N SER A 230 5.60 2.47 10.97
CA SER A 230 5.80 3.93 10.96
C SER A 230 7.11 4.33 10.29
N ARG A 231 8.07 3.40 10.18
CA ARG A 231 9.36 3.60 9.52
C ARG A 231 9.50 2.67 8.32
N LEU A 232 9.81 3.27 7.17
CA LEU A 232 9.99 2.57 5.89
C LEU A 232 11.36 2.83 5.30
N SER A 233 11.70 2.01 4.30
CA SER A 233 12.96 2.07 3.57
C SER A 233 12.77 1.95 2.06
N ALA A 234 13.86 2.02 1.30
CA ALA A 234 13.91 1.81 -0.14
C ALA A 234 13.31 0.45 -0.57
N VAL A 235 13.35 -0.57 0.30
CA VAL A 235 12.67 -1.86 0.03
C VAL A 235 11.17 -1.66 -0.11
N GLN A 236 10.56 -0.90 0.80
CA GLN A 236 9.13 -0.61 0.71
C GLN A 236 8.82 0.25 -0.50
N ALA A 237 9.70 1.19 -0.88
CA ALA A 237 9.49 1.97 -2.10
C ALA A 237 9.49 1.08 -3.36
N MET A 238 10.40 0.09 -3.41
CA MET A 238 10.41 -0.91 -4.48
C MET A 238 9.13 -1.74 -4.49
N ASN A 239 8.70 -2.26 -3.33
CA ASN A 239 7.44 -3.00 -3.21
C ASN A 239 6.26 -2.16 -3.71
N VAL A 240 6.19 -0.88 -3.36
CA VAL A 240 5.12 0.03 -3.82
C VAL A 240 5.13 0.11 -5.34
N CYS A 241 6.29 0.38 -5.94
CA CYS A 241 6.42 0.49 -7.40
C CYS A 241 5.99 -0.80 -8.11
N ASP A 242 6.41 -1.94 -7.60
CA ASP A 242 6.11 -3.24 -8.18
C ASP A 242 4.64 -3.63 -8.03
N ASN A 243 4.09 -3.51 -6.82
CA ASN A 243 2.69 -3.80 -6.55
C ASN A 243 1.77 -2.86 -7.34
N ALA A 244 1.99 -1.55 -7.27
CA ALA A 244 1.13 -0.58 -7.95
C ALA A 244 1.17 -0.73 -9.48
N SER A 245 2.34 -1.05 -10.05
CA SER A 245 2.48 -1.36 -11.47
C SER A 245 1.76 -2.66 -11.86
N ASN A 246 1.87 -3.70 -11.03
CA ASN A 246 1.27 -5.01 -11.34
C ASN A 246 -0.25 -5.04 -11.13
N TRP A 247 -0.78 -4.29 -10.17
CA TRP A 247 -2.22 -4.25 -9.88
C TRP A 247 -3.06 -3.61 -10.99
N VAL A 248 -2.42 -2.81 -11.86
CA VAL A 248 -3.05 -2.26 -13.08
C VAL A 248 -2.79 -3.15 -14.31
N ALA A 249 -1.91 -4.14 -14.21
CA ALA A 249 -1.45 -4.98 -15.32
C ALA A 249 -2.28 -6.22 -15.61
N GLY A 250 -3.38 -6.45 -14.87
CA GLY A 250 -4.24 -7.61 -15.06
C GLY A 250 -3.47 -8.92 -14.88
N LEU A 251 -3.44 -9.79 -15.89
CA LEU A 251 -2.83 -11.13 -15.84
C LEU A 251 -1.28 -11.15 -15.85
N ALA A 252 -0.61 -10.01 -15.65
CA ALA A 252 0.85 -10.00 -15.54
C ALA A 252 1.32 -10.91 -14.39
N GLN A 253 2.34 -11.74 -14.69
CA GLN A 253 2.92 -12.67 -13.72
C GLN A 253 3.80 -11.92 -12.71
N PHE A 254 3.72 -12.42 -11.47
CA PHE A 254 4.33 -12.01 -10.20
C PHE A 254 5.51 -11.01 -10.23
N PRO A 255 5.56 -10.04 -9.29
CA PRO A 255 6.70 -9.14 -9.14
C PRO A 255 7.99 -9.88 -8.77
N VAL A 256 9.08 -9.14 -8.92
CA VAL A 256 10.44 -9.56 -8.57
C VAL A 256 10.54 -9.70 -7.04
N VAL A 257 11.01 -10.86 -6.59
CA VAL A 257 11.27 -11.18 -5.18
C VAL A 257 12.68 -10.68 -4.80
N ASP A 258 12.76 -9.98 -3.68
CA ASP A 258 13.96 -9.63 -2.91
C ASP A 258 15.19 -9.15 -3.70
N ALA A 259 15.33 -7.84 -3.81
CA ALA A 259 16.58 -7.23 -4.25
C ALA A 259 17.60 -7.22 -3.10
N ALA A 260 18.76 -7.87 -3.29
CA ALA A 260 19.92 -7.67 -2.42
C ALA A 260 20.32 -6.18 -2.33
N PRO A 261 21.00 -5.70 -1.27
CA PRO A 261 21.34 -4.29 -1.09
C PRO A 261 22.03 -3.62 -2.29
N ASP A 262 22.94 -4.34 -2.97
CA ASP A 262 23.60 -3.84 -4.18
C ASP A 262 22.63 -3.64 -5.36
N THR A 263 21.62 -4.51 -5.46
CA THR A 263 20.52 -4.37 -6.42
C THR A 263 19.64 -3.19 -6.04
N LEU A 264 19.28 -3.03 -4.77
CA LEU A 264 18.51 -1.87 -4.28
C LEU A 264 19.23 -0.54 -4.59
N ALA A 265 20.55 -0.47 -4.38
CA ALA A 265 21.35 0.71 -4.67
C ALA A 265 21.40 1.07 -6.17
N GLN A 266 21.25 0.08 -7.06
CA GLN A 266 21.14 0.31 -8.51
C GLN A 266 19.74 0.73 -8.94
N LEU A 267 18.71 0.18 -8.28
CA LEU A 267 17.31 0.34 -8.67
C LEU A 267 16.62 1.50 -7.95
N THR A 268 17.21 2.06 -6.91
CA THR A 268 16.58 3.15 -6.15
C THR A 268 17.56 4.30 -5.92
N PHE A 269 17.07 5.53 -6.08
CA PHE A 269 17.75 6.71 -5.58
C PHE A 269 16.75 7.65 -4.91
N ARG A 270 17.27 8.56 -4.09
CA ARG A 270 16.47 9.48 -3.27
C ARG A 270 16.75 10.91 -3.70
N GLN A 271 15.72 11.75 -3.72
CA GLN A 271 15.86 13.21 -3.77
C GLN A 271 14.92 13.85 -2.75
N SER A 272 15.27 15.06 -2.29
CA SER A 272 14.45 15.83 -1.38
C SER A 272 13.34 16.57 -2.12
N GLU A 273 12.12 16.45 -1.63
CA GLU A 273 11.01 17.34 -2.01
C GLU A 273 10.61 18.24 -0.84
N MET A 274 10.18 19.46 -1.16
CA MET A 274 9.76 20.43 -0.16
C MET A 274 8.28 20.29 0.10
N TRP A 275 7.92 20.15 1.37
CA TRP A 275 6.53 20.08 1.78
C TRP A 275 6.24 21.09 2.89
N THR A 276 5.18 21.86 2.70
CA THR A 276 4.69 22.79 3.72
C THR A 276 3.65 22.04 4.56
N VAL A 277 4.05 21.54 5.74
CA VAL A 277 3.10 21.03 6.72
C VAL A 277 2.21 22.21 7.15
N ALA A 278 0.91 22.01 7.32
CA ALA A 278 -0.02 23.07 7.76
C ALA A 278 0.53 23.83 8.99
N GLY A 279 1.07 25.04 8.78
CA GLY A 279 1.82 25.82 9.76
C GLY A 279 3.05 26.52 9.14
N PRO A 280 3.89 27.21 9.95
CA PRO A 280 5.10 27.91 9.46
C PRO A 280 6.30 26.98 9.25
N ARG A 281 6.12 25.65 9.32
CA ARG A 281 7.21 24.67 9.30
C ARG A 281 7.30 24.00 7.93
N THR A 282 8.38 24.31 7.21
CA THR A 282 8.76 23.60 5.98
C THR A 282 9.52 22.32 6.34
N GLU A 283 9.05 21.18 5.86
CA GLU A 283 9.70 19.87 6.03
C GLU A 283 10.18 19.33 4.68
N LEU A 284 11.39 18.77 4.65
CA LEU A 284 11.96 18.14 3.46
C LEU A 284 11.86 16.62 3.61
N HIS A 285 10.97 16.03 2.83
CA HIS A 285 10.69 14.60 2.85
C HIS A 285 11.54 13.87 1.80
N PRO A 286 11.97 12.64 2.08
CA PRO A 286 12.60 11.80 1.06
C PRO A 286 11.54 11.32 0.08
N VAL A 287 11.78 11.52 -1.21
CA VAL A 287 11.07 10.84 -2.29
C VAL A 287 12.00 9.83 -2.94
N TYR A 288 11.50 8.61 -3.08
CA TYR A 288 12.20 7.49 -3.67
C TYR A 288 11.87 7.44 -5.15
N TYR A 289 12.90 7.45 -5.98
CA TYR A 289 12.84 7.21 -7.40
C TYR A 289 13.27 5.76 -7.62
N VAL A 290 12.36 4.94 -8.11
CA VAL A 290 12.56 3.51 -8.37
C VAL A 290 12.68 3.30 -9.87
N ARG A 291 13.76 2.67 -10.30
CA ARG A 291 14.04 2.20 -11.67
C ARG A 291 14.23 0.69 -11.62
N GLY A 292 13.40 -0.07 -12.31
CA GLY A 292 13.32 -1.54 -12.18
C GLY A 292 13.45 -2.27 -13.51
N ARG A 293 14.15 -3.42 -13.49
CA ARG A 293 14.43 -4.27 -14.65
C ARG A 293 13.25 -5.22 -14.90
N ASP A 294 12.47 -4.97 -15.93
CA ASP A 294 11.42 -5.91 -16.32
C ASP A 294 12.06 -7.23 -16.84
N ILE A 295 11.61 -8.37 -16.29
CA ILE A 295 12.03 -9.71 -16.70
C ILE A 295 11.56 -10.05 -18.12
N PHE A 296 10.55 -9.36 -18.66
CA PHE A 296 10.06 -9.61 -20.02
C PHE A 296 11.14 -9.36 -21.09
N HIS A 297 12.14 -8.52 -20.83
CA HIS A 297 13.20 -8.21 -21.79
C HIS A 297 14.41 -9.15 -21.78
N HIS A 298 14.56 -10.01 -20.76
CA HIS A 298 15.69 -10.95 -20.74
C HIS A 298 15.58 -12.09 -21.76
N ARG A 299 14.39 -12.38 -22.31
CA ARG A 299 14.22 -13.41 -23.36
C ARG A 299 14.34 -12.89 -24.79
N ALA A 300 14.34 -11.57 -25.02
CA ALA A 300 14.23 -10.99 -26.38
C ALA A 300 15.42 -10.12 -26.82
N GLY A 301 16.54 -10.08 -26.07
CA GLY A 301 17.78 -9.44 -26.52
C GLY A 301 17.73 -7.91 -26.68
N GLY A 302 16.72 -7.22 -26.15
CA GLY A 302 16.63 -5.76 -26.08
C GLY A 302 17.12 -5.22 -24.72
N GLY A 303 17.62 -3.99 -24.70
CA GLY A 303 18.05 -3.28 -23.48
C GLY A 303 16.98 -3.27 -22.39
N GLY A 304 17.39 -3.26 -21.12
CA GLY A 304 16.54 -3.52 -19.95
C GLY A 304 15.26 -2.67 -19.91
N GLY A 305 14.14 -3.32 -19.59
CA GLY A 305 12.84 -2.68 -19.39
C GLY A 305 12.88 -1.73 -18.20
N GLU A 306 12.19 -0.61 -18.28
CA GLU A 306 12.24 0.47 -17.29
C GLU A 306 10.87 0.62 -16.64
N ARG A 307 10.61 -0.20 -15.61
CA ARG A 307 9.59 0.18 -14.63
C ARG A 307 10.10 1.41 -13.89
N VAL A 308 9.32 2.46 -13.86
CA VAL A 308 9.73 3.77 -13.34
C VAL A 308 8.66 4.28 -12.40
N CYS A 309 9.04 4.56 -11.16
CA CYS A 309 8.12 5.12 -10.18
C CYS A 309 8.78 6.21 -9.32
N GLN A 310 7.98 7.17 -8.89
CA GLN A 310 8.27 8.00 -7.72
C GLN A 310 7.37 7.57 -6.57
N VAL A 311 7.94 7.44 -5.37
CA VAL A 311 7.24 6.98 -4.16
C VAL A 311 7.57 7.89 -2.98
N ALA A 312 6.52 8.43 -2.37
CA ALA A 312 6.60 9.27 -1.19
C ALA A 312 5.85 8.63 -0.01
N PHE A 313 6.50 8.65 1.15
CA PHE A 313 5.91 8.21 2.42
C PHE A 313 5.63 9.43 3.29
N ARG A 314 4.35 9.65 3.62
CA ARG A 314 3.90 10.88 4.29
C ARG A 314 3.18 10.55 5.60
N PRO A 315 3.64 11.09 6.75
CA PRO A 315 2.86 10.99 7.98
C PRO A 315 1.52 11.70 7.79
N THR A 316 0.44 11.01 8.11
CA THR A 316 -0.93 11.53 8.08
C THR A 316 -1.46 11.50 9.50
N ILE A 317 -1.83 12.68 10.01
CA ILE A 317 -2.46 12.80 11.31
C ILE A 317 -3.97 12.72 11.08
N SER A 318 -4.57 11.55 11.35
CA SER A 318 -6.01 11.39 11.33
C SER A 318 -6.55 11.38 12.76
N SER A 319 -7.60 12.17 13.02
CA SER A 319 -8.32 12.13 14.30
C SER A 319 -9.01 10.79 14.56
N GLN A 320 -9.23 9.99 13.51
CA GLN A 320 -9.95 8.71 13.57
C GLN A 320 -9.01 7.50 13.69
N TYR A 321 -7.81 7.56 13.13
CA TYR A 321 -6.87 6.43 13.06
C TYR A 321 -5.51 6.68 13.75
N GLY A 322 -5.32 7.85 14.37
CA GLY A 322 -4.03 8.25 14.94
C GLY A 322 -3.01 8.67 13.87
N ASN A 323 -1.71 8.56 14.19
CA ASN A 323 -0.64 8.74 13.20
C ASN A 323 -0.64 7.53 12.25
N SER A 324 -1.07 7.72 11.01
CA SER A 324 -0.94 6.73 9.95
C SER A 324 0.05 7.23 8.89
N LEU A 325 0.58 6.34 8.05
CA LEU A 325 1.50 6.72 6.98
C LEU A 325 0.78 6.64 5.63
N SER A 326 0.52 7.75 4.95
CA SER A 326 0.02 7.69 3.58
C SER A 326 1.16 7.34 2.62
N VAL A 327 0.83 6.53 1.63
CA VAL A 327 1.70 6.19 0.50
C VAL A 327 1.17 6.96 -0.69
N SER A 328 2.00 7.81 -1.27
CA SER A 328 1.70 8.47 -2.53
C SER A 328 2.72 8.03 -3.56
N ALA A 329 2.28 7.67 -4.75
CA ALA A 329 3.18 7.26 -5.80
C ALA A 329 2.59 7.52 -7.18
N CYS A 330 3.47 7.49 -8.16
CA CYS A 330 3.13 7.54 -9.57
C CYS A 330 4.20 6.81 -10.36
N GLY A 331 3.86 6.34 -11.55
CA GLY A 331 4.79 5.59 -12.36
C GLY A 331 4.10 4.47 -13.11
N GLY A 332 4.88 3.48 -13.51
CA GLY A 332 4.34 2.35 -14.24
C GLY A 332 5.40 1.55 -14.97
N ASP A 333 4.89 0.73 -15.86
CA ASP A 333 5.67 -0.12 -16.74
C ASP A 333 5.64 0.45 -18.16
N GLY A 334 6.75 1.08 -18.56
CA GLY A 334 6.90 1.67 -19.88
C GLY A 334 6.85 0.64 -21.02
N VAL A 335 7.15 -0.64 -20.74
CA VAL A 335 7.08 -1.72 -21.74
C VAL A 335 5.64 -2.13 -21.98
N LEU A 336 4.84 -2.25 -20.90
CA LEU A 336 3.43 -2.59 -21.00
C LEU A 336 2.55 -1.38 -21.38
N GLY A 337 3.11 -0.17 -21.38
CA GLY A 337 2.38 1.07 -21.65
C GLY A 337 1.34 1.37 -20.57
N GLN A 338 1.59 0.92 -19.35
CA GLN A 338 0.68 1.05 -18.22
C GLN A 338 1.27 1.93 -17.15
N SER A 339 0.41 2.75 -16.55
CA SER A 339 0.78 3.62 -15.43
C SER A 339 -0.30 3.64 -14.36
N PHE A 340 0.14 3.91 -13.14
CA PHE A 340 -0.70 4.29 -12.03
C PHE A 340 -0.39 5.76 -11.66
N GLY A 341 -1.43 6.56 -11.42
CA GLY A 341 -1.29 8.02 -11.44
C GLY A 341 -0.91 8.56 -12.83
N GLU A 342 -0.40 9.80 -12.90
CA GLU A 342 0.22 10.29 -14.14
C GLU A 342 1.64 9.71 -14.30
N PHE A 343 2.13 9.60 -15.54
CA PHE A 343 3.48 9.09 -15.76
C PHE A 343 4.51 10.07 -15.21
N CYS A 344 5.26 9.65 -14.20
CA CYS A 344 6.23 10.51 -13.54
C CYS A 344 7.59 10.52 -14.24
N HIS A 345 8.12 11.71 -14.47
CA HIS A 345 9.45 11.90 -15.03
C HIS A 345 10.52 11.65 -13.96
N LEU A 346 11.59 10.95 -14.29
CA LEU A 346 12.64 10.61 -13.33
C LEU A 346 13.48 11.79 -12.86
N ASP A 347 13.44 12.90 -13.59
CA ASP A 347 14.34 14.03 -13.40
C ASP A 347 13.66 15.24 -12.74
N GLU A 348 12.34 15.19 -12.56
CA GLU A 348 11.56 16.29 -11.97
C GLU A 348 10.55 15.75 -10.95
N PRO A 349 10.45 16.34 -9.75
CA PRO A 349 9.35 16.09 -8.80
C PRO A 349 7.99 16.22 -9.50
N SER A 350 7.10 15.26 -9.28
CA SER A 350 5.77 15.31 -9.88
C SER A 350 4.69 15.67 -8.85
N ASP A 351 3.94 16.73 -9.15
CA ASP A 351 2.69 17.06 -8.43
C ASP A 351 1.57 16.02 -8.70
N ALA A 352 1.82 15.02 -9.54
CA ALA A 352 0.83 14.07 -10.02
C ALA A 352 0.84 12.72 -9.29
N MET A 353 1.50 12.63 -8.13
CA MET A 353 1.41 11.46 -7.27
C MET A 353 -0.03 11.25 -6.78
N THR A 354 -0.54 10.03 -6.91
CA THR A 354 -1.84 9.64 -6.33
C THR A 354 -1.63 8.84 -5.05
N ILE A 355 -2.67 8.76 -4.21
CA ILE A 355 -2.65 7.93 -3.01
C ILE A 355 -2.77 6.47 -3.45
N ILE A 356 -1.86 5.63 -2.95
CA ILE A 356 -1.85 4.18 -3.18
C ILE A 356 -2.17 3.48 -1.86
N SER A 357 -2.82 2.32 -1.94
CA SER A 357 -3.08 1.47 -0.77
C SER A 357 -1.80 1.22 0.02
N GLN A 358 -1.86 1.37 1.35
CA GLN A 358 -0.74 1.07 2.25
C GLN A 358 -0.27 -0.38 2.13
N LEU A 359 -1.14 -1.29 1.66
CA LEU A 359 -0.78 -2.69 1.43
C LEU A 359 0.36 -2.84 0.40
N SER A 360 0.57 -1.85 -0.46
CA SER A 360 1.62 -1.86 -1.49
C SER A 360 3.04 -1.85 -0.92
N ILE A 361 3.24 -1.51 0.36
CA ILE A 361 4.58 -1.52 0.99
C ILE A 361 5.10 -2.94 1.29
N TYR A 362 4.22 -3.94 1.28
CA TYR A 362 4.57 -5.32 1.63
C TYR A 362 4.97 -6.12 0.38
N PRO A 363 5.81 -7.16 0.53
CA PRO A 363 6.04 -8.12 -0.55
C PRO A 363 4.72 -8.74 -1.02
N SER A 364 4.58 -8.91 -2.33
CA SER A 364 3.31 -9.26 -2.98
C SER A 364 2.74 -10.62 -2.55
N ASP A 365 3.61 -11.56 -2.23
CA ASP A 365 3.30 -12.94 -1.84
C ASP A 365 3.03 -13.09 -0.33
N THR A 366 3.28 -12.04 0.45
CA THR A 366 2.99 -12.02 1.90
C THR A 366 1.54 -12.42 2.14
N LYS A 367 1.33 -13.43 2.98
CA LYS A 367 -0.02 -13.82 3.42
C LYS A 367 -0.62 -12.71 4.27
N LEU A 368 -1.91 -12.44 4.09
CA LEU A 368 -2.59 -11.38 4.86
C LEU A 368 -2.48 -11.60 6.37
N SER A 369 -2.60 -12.86 6.82
CA SER A 369 -2.46 -13.25 8.24
C SER A 369 -1.06 -13.01 8.83
N GLU A 370 -0.04 -12.77 7.99
CA GLU A 370 1.35 -12.55 8.42
C GLU A 370 1.71 -11.06 8.48
N LEU A 371 0.82 -10.15 8.03
CA LEU A 371 1.09 -8.73 7.92
C LEU A 371 1.60 -8.10 9.23
N GLU A 372 1.00 -8.44 10.37
CA GLU A 372 1.46 -7.93 11.68
C GLU A 372 2.90 -8.34 12.04
N ALA A 373 3.32 -9.55 11.64
CA ALA A 373 4.69 -9.99 11.84
C ALA A 373 5.65 -9.27 10.89
N VAL A 374 5.28 -9.15 9.61
CA VAL A 374 6.08 -8.48 8.59
C VAL A 374 6.20 -6.97 8.89
N SER A 375 5.15 -6.30 9.35
CA SER A 375 5.19 -4.91 9.81
C SER A 375 6.28 -4.67 10.85
N ARG A 376 6.37 -5.54 11.86
CA ARG A 376 7.38 -5.44 12.92
C ARG A 376 8.80 -5.65 12.39
N GLN A 377 8.96 -6.52 11.41
CA GLN A 377 10.25 -6.72 10.74
C GLN A 377 10.67 -5.50 9.92
N ILE A 378 9.75 -4.92 9.15
CA ILE A 378 9.99 -3.67 8.39
C ILE A 378 10.41 -2.55 9.34
N GLU A 379 9.63 -2.34 10.40
CA GLU A 379 9.88 -1.31 11.42
C GLU A 379 11.26 -1.44 12.08
N THR A 380 11.73 -2.68 12.28
CA THR A 380 13.04 -2.97 12.88
C THR A 380 14.19 -2.75 11.89
N ASN A 381 14.02 -3.17 10.64
CA ASN A 381 15.11 -3.22 9.66
C ASN A 381 15.27 -1.93 8.85
N ALA A 382 14.24 -1.10 8.74
CA ALA A 382 14.23 0.07 7.86
C ALA A 382 15.44 0.99 8.06
N ALA A 383 15.77 1.32 9.31
CA ALA A 383 16.89 2.21 9.62
C ALA A 383 18.27 1.59 9.32
N GLU A 384 18.41 0.27 9.31
CA GLU A 384 19.65 -0.40 8.92
C GLU A 384 19.81 -0.43 7.40
N ILE A 385 18.75 -0.78 6.68
CA ILE A 385 18.71 -0.76 5.21
C ILE A 385 19.06 0.65 4.71
N GLU A 386 18.40 1.67 5.24
CA GLU A 386 18.63 3.04 4.83
C GLU A 386 20.07 3.51 5.09
N ARG A 387 20.69 3.06 6.19
CA ARG A 387 22.10 3.30 6.50
C ARG A 387 23.04 2.58 5.54
N ALA A 388 22.72 1.34 5.15
CA ALA A 388 23.52 0.57 4.20
C ALA A 388 23.50 1.19 2.79
N LEU A 389 22.40 1.84 2.41
CA LEU A 389 22.26 2.56 1.14
C LEU A 389 22.88 3.97 1.14
N MET A 390 23.40 4.43 2.28
CA MET A 390 24.09 5.71 2.35
C MET A 390 25.54 5.57 1.86
N PRO A 391 26.05 6.58 1.13
CA PRO A 391 27.47 6.61 0.79
C PRO A 391 28.31 6.55 2.06
N ALA A 392 29.48 5.89 1.96
CA ALA A 392 30.43 5.83 3.07
C ALA A 392 30.76 7.25 3.55
N ALA A 393 30.95 7.43 4.86
CA ALA A 393 31.25 8.74 5.42
C ALA A 393 32.58 9.27 4.85
N THR A 394 32.49 10.19 3.89
CA THR A 394 33.65 10.93 3.41
C THR A 394 33.74 12.23 4.20
N TYR A 395 34.73 12.31 5.09
CA TYR A 395 35.08 13.53 5.82
C TYR A 395 35.79 14.54 4.90
N LYS A 396 35.13 14.94 3.81
CA LYS A 396 35.68 15.85 2.81
C LYS A 396 35.37 17.29 3.17
N CYS A 397 36.39 18.14 3.10
CA CYS A 397 36.22 19.57 3.29
C CYS A 397 35.83 20.32 2.01
N SER A 398 35.96 19.70 0.83
CA SER A 398 35.60 20.28 -0.47
C SER A 398 34.33 19.69 -1.08
N LYS A 399 33.83 20.42 -2.10
CA LYS A 399 32.77 20.06 -3.02
C LYS A 399 33.31 19.01 -4.01
N ASP A 400 32.60 17.90 -4.17
CA ASP A 400 32.58 17.19 -5.45
C ASP A 400 31.43 17.86 -6.23
N ASP A 401 31.69 18.47 -7.38
CA ASP A 401 30.63 19.19 -8.13
C ASP A 401 29.48 18.24 -8.50
N GLY A 402 28.23 18.69 -8.34
CA GLY A 402 27.03 17.88 -8.58
C GLY A 402 26.68 16.86 -7.49
N SER A 403 27.38 16.85 -6.34
CA SER A 403 27.12 15.88 -5.26
C SER A 403 25.84 16.19 -4.48
N PHE A 404 25.02 15.17 -4.21
CA PHE A 404 23.98 15.19 -3.18
C PHE A 404 24.59 14.81 -1.82
N VAL A 405 24.10 15.43 -0.74
CA VAL A 405 24.43 15.06 0.65
C VAL A 405 23.23 14.40 1.32
N SER A 406 23.48 13.34 2.08
CA SER A 406 22.45 12.53 2.72
C SER A 406 22.34 12.89 4.21
N VAL A 407 21.12 13.07 4.71
CA VAL A 407 20.85 13.38 6.12
C VAL A 407 20.94 12.11 6.98
N VAL A 408 21.84 12.08 7.97
CA VAL A 408 22.12 10.90 8.81
C VAL A 408 21.70 11.04 10.27
N THR A 409 20.74 11.90 10.56
CA THR A 409 20.22 12.10 11.92
C THR A 409 19.56 10.83 12.48
N ARG A 410 19.60 10.65 13.80
CA ARG A 410 18.93 9.54 14.49
C ARG A 410 17.49 9.93 14.85
N GLY A 411 16.59 9.84 13.88
CA GLY A 411 15.14 10.02 14.10
C GLY A 411 14.66 11.47 14.25
N GLU A 412 15.54 12.43 14.51
CA GLU A 412 15.20 13.85 14.56
C GLU A 412 15.37 14.53 13.19
N ALA A 413 14.52 15.50 12.88
CA ALA A 413 14.67 16.31 11.68
C ALA A 413 15.85 17.28 11.83
N LEU A 414 16.74 17.33 10.83
CA LEU A 414 17.88 18.22 10.76
C LEU A 414 17.41 19.66 10.45
N PRO A 415 17.62 20.64 11.33
CA PRO A 415 17.30 22.02 11.01
C PRO A 415 18.24 22.56 9.93
N ILE A 416 17.65 23.10 8.86
CA ILE A 416 18.32 23.86 7.80
C ILE A 416 18.14 25.33 8.11
N ARG A 417 19.26 26.06 8.22
CA ARG A 417 19.30 27.44 8.70
C ARG A 417 19.57 28.44 7.59
N GLN A 418 19.10 29.67 7.76
CA GLN A 418 19.28 30.74 6.79
C GLN A 418 20.75 31.11 6.57
N THR A 419 21.57 31.06 7.62
CA THR A 419 23.01 31.31 7.56
C THR A 419 23.80 30.17 8.22
N GLU A 420 25.12 30.19 8.11
CA GLU A 420 26.01 29.20 8.72
C GLU A 420 26.00 29.23 10.26
N HIS A 421 25.45 30.28 10.86
CA HIS A 421 25.44 30.47 12.30
C HIS A 421 24.35 29.62 12.98
N SER A 422 24.66 29.09 14.17
CA SER A 422 23.76 28.19 14.89
C SER A 422 22.52 28.87 15.47
N ASP A 423 22.52 30.19 15.59
CA ASP A 423 21.47 31.03 16.13
C ASP A 423 20.57 31.66 15.05
N SER A 424 20.91 31.53 13.77
CA SER A 424 20.07 32.06 12.69
C SER A 424 18.77 31.28 12.55
N ASP A 425 17.76 31.92 11.94
CA ASP A 425 16.45 31.31 11.72
C ASP A 425 16.53 29.97 10.98
N VAL A 426 15.66 29.04 11.39
CA VAL A 426 15.47 27.75 10.71
C VAL A 426 14.46 27.96 9.59
N ILE A 427 14.88 27.69 8.36
CA ILE A 427 14.08 27.88 7.15
C ILE A 427 13.43 26.57 6.66
N ALA A 428 13.98 25.42 7.05
CA ALA A 428 13.40 24.10 6.76
C ALA A 428 13.91 23.04 7.75
N TYR A 429 13.24 21.89 7.79
CA TYR A 429 13.66 20.72 8.56
C TYR A 429 13.78 19.51 7.62
N ALA A 430 14.98 18.95 7.48
CA ALA A 430 15.19 17.76 6.66
C ALA A 430 15.03 16.48 7.48
N LEU A 431 14.14 15.58 7.05
CA LEU A 431 13.95 14.30 7.72
C LEU A 431 15.18 13.38 7.54
N PRO A 432 15.36 12.38 8.44
CA PRO A 432 16.38 11.36 8.25
C PRO A 432 16.32 10.73 6.85
N PHE A 433 17.48 10.41 6.29
CA PHE A 433 17.64 9.76 4.99
C PHE A 433 17.30 10.61 3.75
N THR A 434 16.85 11.85 3.92
CA THR A 434 16.66 12.81 2.83
C THR A 434 18.00 13.12 2.13
N ARG A 435 18.00 13.16 0.78
CA ARG A 435 19.16 13.60 -0.01
C ARG A 435 18.95 15.01 -0.52
N LEU A 436 19.84 15.92 -0.13
CA LEU A 436 19.79 17.34 -0.45
C LEU A 436 20.84 17.66 -1.52
N PRO A 437 20.51 18.45 -2.56
CA PRO A 437 21.52 19.02 -3.43
C PRO A 437 22.52 19.85 -2.60
N ARG A 438 23.82 19.61 -2.77
CA ARG A 438 24.84 20.43 -2.09
C ARG A 438 24.86 21.82 -2.74
N GLY A 439 24.80 22.86 -1.92
CA GLY A 439 24.86 24.24 -2.40
C GLY A 439 26.24 24.59 -2.96
N ASP A 440 26.30 25.62 -3.79
CA ASP A 440 27.55 26.05 -4.46
C ASP A 440 28.58 26.70 -3.54
N SER A 441 28.23 26.96 -2.28
CA SER A 441 29.15 27.56 -1.31
C SER A 441 30.06 26.50 -0.69
N ALA A 442 31.36 26.82 -0.62
CA ALA A 442 32.31 26.01 0.13
C ALA A 442 31.86 25.88 1.61
N GLY A 443 32.09 24.71 2.22
CA GLY A 443 31.80 24.50 3.64
C GLY A 443 32.41 25.60 4.51
N ARG A 444 31.69 26.03 5.55
CA ARG A 444 32.12 27.04 6.50
C ARG A 444 32.58 26.39 7.79
N VAL A 445 33.69 26.89 8.33
CA VAL A 445 34.19 26.50 9.65
C VAL A 445 33.78 27.57 10.66
N ILE A 446 33.05 27.18 11.69
CA ILE A 446 32.60 28.01 12.81
C ILE A 446 33.38 27.64 14.09
N GLY A 447 33.23 28.43 15.16
CA GLY A 447 33.88 28.21 16.45
C GLY A 447 34.88 29.32 16.83
N SER A 448 35.70 29.05 17.85
CA SER A 448 36.79 29.96 18.24
C SER A 448 37.86 30.07 17.16
N ASP A 449 38.69 31.11 17.21
CA ASP A 449 39.79 31.31 16.26
C ASP A 449 40.74 30.10 16.21
N GLU A 450 41.07 29.53 17.38
CA GLU A 450 41.93 28.36 17.50
C GLU A 450 41.33 27.12 16.80
N GLN A 451 40.05 26.83 17.10
CA GLN A 451 39.31 25.73 16.47
C GLN A 451 39.21 25.92 14.96
N ARG A 452 38.89 27.15 14.53
CA ARG A 452 38.74 27.48 13.11
C ARG A 452 40.05 27.29 12.36
N THR A 453 41.16 27.77 12.91
CA THR A 453 42.49 27.60 12.30
C THR A 453 42.87 26.12 12.23
N ALA A 454 42.64 25.34 13.28
CA ALA A 454 42.91 23.91 13.28
C ALA A 454 42.13 23.17 12.19
N CYS A 455 40.81 23.40 12.09
CA CYS A 455 39.96 22.76 11.10
C CYS A 455 40.28 23.21 9.67
N LEU A 456 40.56 24.50 9.44
CA LEU A 456 40.93 25.01 8.11
C LEU A 456 42.27 24.42 7.63
N ASN A 457 43.27 24.31 8.52
CA ASN A 457 44.56 23.70 8.19
C ASN A 457 44.38 22.21 7.84
N ALA A 458 43.59 21.48 8.61
CA ALA A 458 43.28 20.07 8.32
C ALA A 458 42.54 19.92 6.98
N CYS A 459 41.57 20.78 6.71
CA CYS A 459 40.85 20.82 5.44
C CYS A 459 41.75 21.16 4.24
N GLN A 460 42.72 22.04 4.40
CA GLN A 460 43.67 22.38 3.35
C GLN A 460 44.64 21.22 3.10
N ALA A 461 45.08 20.54 4.15
CA ALA A 461 45.94 19.35 4.04
C ALA A 461 45.23 18.19 3.30
N GLU A 462 43.95 17.94 3.61
CA GLU A 462 43.13 16.92 2.93
C GLU A 462 42.97 17.21 1.43
N ARG A 463 42.78 18.48 1.04
CA ARG A 463 42.69 18.87 -0.38
C ARG A 463 44.02 18.77 -1.14
N ALA A 464 45.14 18.96 -0.45
CA ALA A 464 46.46 18.97 -1.06
C ALA A 464 46.96 17.56 -1.43
N ASP A 465 46.53 16.53 -0.69
CA ASP A 465 46.83 15.13 -1.00
C ASP A 465 45.70 14.19 -0.54
N PRO A 466 44.76 13.85 -1.45
CA PRO A 466 43.65 12.94 -1.18
C PRO A 466 44.07 11.49 -0.89
N SER A 467 45.35 11.14 -1.10
CA SER A 467 45.90 9.78 -1.00
C SER A 467 46.70 9.52 0.28
N LEU A 468 46.74 10.48 1.20
CA LEU A 468 47.48 10.43 2.47
C LEU A 468 47.19 9.12 3.25
N GLN A 469 48.09 8.13 3.12
CA GLN A 469 48.15 6.86 3.86
C GLN A 469 49.48 6.72 4.63
N SER A 470 49.89 7.75 5.38
CA SER A 470 51.03 7.68 6.32
C SER A 470 50.76 8.58 7.52
N ASP A 471 51.53 8.48 8.61
CA ASP A 471 51.29 9.06 9.96
C ASP A 471 50.77 10.51 10.03
N GLY A 472 51.05 11.37 9.03
CA GLY A 472 50.44 12.71 8.92
C GLY A 472 48.94 12.72 8.54
N ALA A 473 48.49 11.69 7.83
CA ALA A 473 47.10 11.44 7.45
C ALA A 473 46.20 11.12 8.64
N GLU A 474 46.72 10.35 9.61
CA GLU A 474 45.95 9.95 10.78
C GLU A 474 45.66 11.14 11.68
N GLN A 475 46.62 12.05 11.84
CA GLN A 475 46.42 13.28 12.61
C GLN A 475 45.49 14.27 11.90
N VAL A 476 45.62 14.43 10.57
CA VAL A 476 44.67 15.25 9.79
C VAL A 476 43.26 14.68 9.88
N LYS A 477 43.11 13.35 9.72
CA LYS A 477 41.83 12.65 9.85
C LYS A 477 41.23 12.79 11.25
N ALA A 478 42.03 12.59 12.30
CA ALA A 478 41.58 12.76 13.68
C ALA A 478 41.15 14.21 13.98
N THR A 479 41.86 15.19 13.41
CA THR A 479 41.49 16.61 13.52
C THR A 479 40.18 16.89 12.79
N LEU A 480 40.00 16.37 11.58
CA LEU A 480 38.74 16.48 10.85
C LEU A 480 37.61 15.80 11.62
N ASP A 481 37.79 14.57 12.09
CA ASP A 481 36.82 13.84 12.89
C ASP A 481 36.38 14.66 14.13
N ALA A 482 37.33 15.31 14.81
CA ALA A 482 37.03 16.23 15.90
C ALA A 482 36.23 17.45 15.42
N CYS A 483 36.61 18.09 14.31
CA CYS A 483 35.86 19.20 13.72
C CYS A 483 34.41 18.85 13.36
N PHE A 484 34.17 17.64 12.83
CA PHE A 484 32.83 17.15 12.56
C PHE A 484 32.09 16.87 13.88
N LYS A 485 32.71 16.14 14.82
CA LYS A 485 32.10 15.77 16.11
C LYS A 485 31.72 16.98 16.96
N ASP A 486 32.55 18.02 16.94
CA ASP A 486 32.33 19.28 17.65
C ASP A 486 31.41 20.23 16.87
N ASN A 487 30.85 19.78 15.73
CA ASN A 487 29.90 20.53 14.91
C ASN A 487 30.45 21.87 14.41
N LEU A 488 31.75 21.91 14.10
CA LEU A 488 32.46 23.11 13.65
C LEU A 488 32.34 23.32 12.14
N LEU A 489 31.86 22.32 11.39
CA LEU A 489 31.71 22.38 9.94
C LEU A 489 30.24 22.51 9.54
N ARG A 490 29.97 23.46 8.65
CA ARG A 490 28.65 23.72 8.07
C ARG A 490 28.71 23.59 6.56
N TRP A 491 27.76 22.87 5.97
CA TRP A 491 27.62 22.76 4.52
C TRP A 491 26.37 23.51 4.08
N SER A 492 26.50 24.22 2.95
CA SER A 492 25.33 24.74 2.27
C SER A 492 24.62 23.63 1.52
N VAL A 493 23.30 23.69 1.50
CA VAL A 493 22.39 22.83 0.72
C VAL A 493 21.45 23.73 -0.07
N THR A 494 21.06 23.29 -1.26
CA THR A 494 20.04 23.98 -2.06
C THR A 494 18.70 23.31 -1.78
N LEU A 495 17.73 24.09 -1.33
CA LEU A 495 16.36 23.65 -1.11
C LEU A 495 15.62 23.50 -2.47
N PRO A 496 14.53 22.72 -2.55
CA PRO A 496 13.79 22.52 -3.80
C PRO A 496 13.22 23.80 -4.43
N ASP A 497 13.00 24.86 -3.65
CA ASP A 497 12.60 26.19 -4.13
C ASP A 497 13.77 27.05 -4.64
N GLY A 498 14.99 26.51 -4.65
CA GLY A 498 16.22 27.18 -5.03
C GLY A 498 16.87 28.00 -3.91
N GLN A 499 16.26 28.12 -2.73
CA GLN A 499 16.86 28.82 -1.60
C GLN A 499 18.09 28.06 -1.08
N ILE A 500 19.16 28.79 -0.73
CA ILE A 500 20.35 28.19 -0.11
C ILE A 500 20.17 28.20 1.41
N GLY A 501 20.31 27.04 2.02
CA GLY A 501 20.32 26.87 3.47
C GLY A 501 21.63 26.25 3.96
N TRP A 502 21.81 26.24 5.28
CA TRP A 502 23.01 25.73 5.93
C TRP A 502 22.68 24.68 6.99
N ALA A 503 23.42 23.59 6.97
CA ALA A 503 23.26 22.49 7.92
C ALA A 503 24.62 22.06 8.50
N SER A 504 24.55 21.45 9.67
CA SER A 504 25.71 20.81 10.29
C SER A 504 26.23 19.68 9.40
N ALA A 505 27.51 19.74 9.04
CA ALA A 505 28.17 18.67 8.29
C ALA A 505 28.29 17.37 9.11
N PHE A 506 28.16 17.44 10.43
CA PHE A 506 28.12 16.24 11.29
C PHE A 506 26.96 15.31 10.91
N TYR A 507 25.81 15.88 10.56
CA TYR A 507 24.59 15.17 10.20
C TYR A 507 24.41 14.96 8.70
N LEU A 508 25.45 15.23 7.90
CA LEU A 508 25.43 15.07 6.44
C LEU A 508 26.53 14.10 5.98
N ARG A 509 26.24 13.30 4.96
CA ARG A 509 27.15 12.30 4.37
C ARG A 509 27.13 12.30 2.86
#